data_AF-T0SEH4-F1
#
_entry.id   AF-T0SEH4-F1
#
_cell.length_a   1.000
_cell.length_b   1.000
_cell.length_c   1.000
_cell.angle_alpha   90.00
_cell.angle_beta   90.00
_cell.angle_gamma   90.00
#
_symmetry.space_group_name_H-M   'P 1'
#
loop_
_entity.id
_entity.type
_entity.pdbx_description
1 polymer ?
#
loop_
_entity_poly.entity_id
_entity_poly.type
_entity_poly.pdbx_seq_one_letter_code
_entity_poly.pdbx_strand_id
1 'polypeptide(L)'
;MEPTDKNRRESRLVSAAAFVRKRLPFGMGMALSLLYMGFAGVVAVTTYTLTSIANQPVFTGLIVQAFDYNRFDVPVTTLLQGSSVVVSNPTTLSSTQATWSVSDLHYKECGVNDVACANAFLAQSNMIWSTIGRAFDQIPAFDDPLFQDKNQIVKFKHINNLSGFNKPSAQFYIDGHATAVTCLPAIDCLAYCSVRAYDPKWMCENEVPMNTNTFAIQMRNGRAVYLGVAKRSQFYFNAGKTTLLSGGLNGTLSLVTVATTDEYQSGVLQANAPWDIVPASQCGTYNFATNLGCDSLMLTNAVVLFVVSLAMCLMQAVFLRHSCVCYVPVHLSKNVLGLVILFVAYYGNNNLQTLTTYILCGPAQMASIVGIMTGTLIQIWFNPRVVTQTWLVLFFSVANWVIVFYLEGFVYPYKNSMVANPCGLATSTNCFLFDAIPHTYYQSAIIAGGVIVFAILVIYAHSRLVSGSHGLLPTSSVLRYLNISNVHDLATSTHGCVGLSAKGTPALDAGVLIIKNMLRVSNTQMTRTTNVQYELIYRLIPTAFLKRFYSSTVGSMLVFEMDNQTITRRSSYKFLHDMDIGHMDNVTGFLD
;
A
#
# COMPACT_ATOMS: atom_id res chain seq x y z
N MET A 1 49.92 37.43 -42.31
CA MET A 1 48.68 37.64 -41.54
C MET A 1 48.57 36.49 -40.56
N GLU A 2 48.97 36.75 -39.32
CA GLU A 2 48.87 35.82 -38.20
C GLU A 2 47.39 35.70 -37.77
N PRO A 3 46.85 34.50 -37.53
CA PRO A 3 45.50 34.37 -37.04
C PRO A 3 45.43 34.92 -35.61
N THR A 4 44.56 35.90 -35.41
CA THR A 4 44.37 36.62 -34.14
C THR A 4 43.95 35.67 -33.02
N ASP A 5 44.55 35.89 -31.84
CA ASP A 5 44.46 35.05 -30.63
C ASP A 5 43.02 34.83 -30.10
N LYS A 6 42.07 35.63 -30.59
CA LYS A 6 40.63 35.52 -30.31
C LYS A 6 39.99 34.28 -30.95
N ASN A 7 40.34 33.96 -32.20
CA ASN A 7 39.85 32.74 -32.89
C ASN A 7 40.45 31.47 -32.28
N ARG A 8 41.64 31.56 -31.67
CA ARG A 8 42.30 30.46 -30.98
C ARG A 8 41.66 30.17 -29.61
N ARG A 9 41.17 31.20 -28.91
CA ARG A 9 40.41 31.04 -27.66
C ARG A 9 38.99 30.53 -27.89
N GLU A 10 38.28 31.01 -28.91
CA GLU A 10 36.93 30.51 -29.24
C GLU A 10 36.95 29.05 -29.69
N SER A 11 37.92 28.64 -30.54
CA SER A 11 38.06 27.23 -30.92
C SER A 11 38.45 26.32 -29.74
N ARG A 12 39.25 26.81 -28.78
CA ARG A 12 39.58 26.07 -27.55
C ARG A 12 38.41 25.99 -26.57
N LEU A 13 37.56 27.01 -26.46
CA LEU A 13 36.35 26.99 -25.63
C LEU A 13 35.25 26.08 -26.22
N VAL A 14 35.08 26.08 -27.54
CA VAL A 14 34.20 25.13 -28.24
C VAL A 14 34.73 23.70 -28.11
N SER A 15 36.05 23.51 -28.20
CA SER A 15 36.69 22.21 -27.97
C SER A 15 36.57 21.76 -26.50
N ALA A 16 36.67 22.67 -25.52
CA ALA A 16 36.48 22.37 -24.11
C ALA A 16 35.02 22.05 -23.76
N ALA A 17 34.04 22.76 -24.33
CA ALA A 17 32.62 22.44 -24.17
C ALA A 17 32.24 21.09 -24.83
N ALA A 18 32.84 20.77 -25.97
CA ALA A 18 32.75 19.45 -26.60
C ALA A 18 33.45 18.35 -25.77
N PHE A 19 34.53 18.70 -25.07
CA PHE A 19 35.26 17.79 -24.18
C PHE A 19 34.56 17.56 -22.83
N VAL A 20 33.83 18.55 -22.30
CA VAL A 20 33.06 18.42 -21.04
C VAL A 20 31.78 17.59 -21.24
N ARG A 21 31.19 17.58 -22.44
CA ARG A 21 30.03 16.72 -22.76
C ARG A 21 30.36 15.22 -22.84
N LYS A 22 31.66 14.85 -22.82
CA LYS A 22 32.15 13.46 -22.80
C LYS A 22 32.12 12.76 -21.43
N ARG A 23 31.53 13.34 -20.36
CA ARG A 23 31.68 12.80 -18.99
C ARG A 23 30.40 12.53 -18.17
N LEU A 24 29.20 12.56 -18.75
CA LEU A 24 28.06 11.90 -18.11
C LEU A 24 28.01 10.45 -18.62
N PRO A 25 28.13 9.43 -17.74
CA PRO A 25 28.19 8.03 -18.17
C PRO A 25 26.90 7.52 -18.84
N PHE A 26 25.81 8.30 -18.75
CA PHE A 26 24.48 8.00 -19.30
C PHE A 26 23.70 9.30 -19.63
N GLY A 27 22.80 9.24 -20.61
CA GLY A 27 21.89 10.34 -20.98
C GLY A 27 20.62 10.42 -20.11
N MET A 28 19.84 11.50 -20.24
CA MET A 28 18.60 11.69 -19.47
C MET A 28 17.55 10.60 -19.73
N GLY A 29 17.57 9.98 -20.92
CA GLY A 29 16.73 8.82 -21.22
C GLY A 29 16.99 7.64 -20.29
N MET A 30 18.26 7.39 -19.96
CA MET A 30 18.64 6.33 -19.03
C MET A 30 18.23 6.65 -17.59
N ALA A 31 18.39 7.90 -17.15
CA ALA A 31 17.99 8.32 -15.81
C ALA A 31 16.48 8.09 -15.58
N LEU A 32 15.64 8.48 -16.56
CA LEU A 32 14.20 8.23 -16.48
C LEU A 32 13.86 6.73 -16.53
N SER A 33 14.57 5.96 -17.37
CA SER A 33 14.38 4.51 -17.44
C SER A 33 14.71 3.80 -16.12
N LEU A 34 15.78 4.22 -15.43
CA LEU A 34 16.14 3.70 -14.11
C LEU A 34 15.12 4.08 -13.04
N LEU A 35 14.58 5.31 -13.09
CA LEU A 35 13.49 5.73 -12.20
C LEU A 35 12.26 4.82 -12.36
N TYR A 36 11.82 4.57 -13.59
CA TYR A 36 10.68 3.70 -13.85
C TYR A 36 10.93 2.24 -13.48
N MET A 37 12.17 1.76 -13.66
CA MET A 37 12.56 0.45 -13.16
C MET A 37 12.48 0.39 -11.62
N GLY A 38 12.93 1.44 -10.92
CA GLY A 38 12.78 1.58 -9.47
C GLY A 38 11.32 1.57 -9.04
N PHE A 39 10.45 2.35 -9.67
CA PHE A 39 9.01 2.34 -9.40
C PHE A 39 8.37 0.98 -9.67
N ALA A 40 8.72 0.30 -10.77
CA ALA A 40 8.22 -1.04 -11.04
C ALA A 40 8.70 -2.07 -10.00
N GLY A 41 9.93 -1.91 -9.50
CA GLY A 41 10.45 -2.69 -8.39
C GLY A 41 9.68 -2.45 -7.08
N VAL A 42 9.35 -1.20 -6.77
CA VAL A 42 8.47 -0.88 -5.62
C VAL A 42 7.13 -1.58 -5.78
N VAL A 43 6.47 -1.47 -6.95
CA VAL A 43 5.19 -2.16 -7.21
C VAL A 43 5.32 -3.68 -7.02
N ALA A 44 6.37 -4.30 -7.55
CA ALA A 44 6.58 -5.74 -7.42
C ALA A 44 6.79 -6.17 -5.97
N VAL A 45 7.65 -5.46 -5.22
CA VAL A 45 7.96 -5.77 -3.82
C VAL A 45 6.73 -5.53 -2.94
N THR A 46 6.07 -4.38 -3.07
CA THR A 46 4.87 -4.09 -2.28
C THR A 46 3.78 -5.10 -2.57
N THR A 47 3.56 -5.46 -3.84
CA THR A 47 2.55 -6.45 -4.20
C THR A 47 2.93 -7.84 -3.70
N TYR A 48 4.19 -8.23 -3.76
CA TYR A 48 4.66 -9.51 -3.19
C TYR A 48 4.44 -9.57 -1.69
N THR A 49 4.85 -8.53 -0.95
CA THR A 49 4.62 -8.42 0.51
C THR A 49 3.14 -8.50 0.82
N LEU A 50 2.33 -7.74 0.10
CA LEU A 50 0.89 -7.72 0.27
C LEU A 50 0.25 -9.08 -0.05
N THR A 51 0.70 -9.77 -1.11
CA THR A 51 0.20 -11.10 -1.49
C THR A 51 0.64 -12.18 -0.50
N SER A 52 1.84 -12.05 0.07
CA SER A 52 2.35 -12.94 1.11
C SER A 52 1.61 -12.78 2.42
N ILE A 53 1.14 -11.57 2.73
CA ILE A 53 0.21 -11.31 3.84
C ILE A 53 -1.16 -11.89 3.46
N ALA A 54 -1.58 -11.74 2.20
CA ALA A 54 -2.92 -12.06 1.75
C ALA A 54 -3.31 -13.54 1.70
N ASN A 55 -2.36 -14.37 1.25
CA ASN A 55 -2.65 -15.78 0.94
C ASN A 55 -2.13 -16.74 2.02
N GLN A 56 -1.61 -16.21 3.11
CA GLN A 56 -1.45 -17.01 4.32
C GLN A 56 -2.69 -16.79 5.17
N PRO A 57 -3.37 -17.84 5.66
CA PRO A 57 -4.21 -17.65 6.82
C PRO A 57 -3.27 -17.10 7.89
N VAL A 58 -3.34 -15.80 8.11
CA VAL A 58 -2.67 -15.19 9.25
C VAL A 58 -3.47 -15.70 10.41
N PHE A 59 -3.08 -16.86 10.95
CA PHE A 59 -3.33 -17.15 12.34
C PHE A 59 -2.58 -16.03 13.06
N THR A 60 -3.27 -14.93 13.33
CA THR A 60 -2.81 -13.87 14.22
C THR A 60 -2.80 -14.44 15.65
N GLY A 61 -2.12 -15.57 15.84
CA GLY A 61 -1.64 -16.00 17.13
C GLY A 61 -0.61 -14.98 17.56
N LEU A 62 -0.95 -14.21 18.58
CA LEU A 62 -0.08 -13.20 19.13
C LEU A 62 1.21 -13.87 19.62
N ILE A 63 2.34 -13.60 18.95
CA ILE A 63 3.66 -13.89 19.49
C ILE A 63 3.78 -13.03 20.76
N VAL A 64 4.23 -13.60 21.88
CA VAL A 64 4.28 -12.93 23.20
C VAL A 64 4.98 -11.55 23.17
N GLN A 65 5.92 -11.33 22.23
CA GLN A 65 6.54 -10.02 22.01
C GLN A 65 5.59 -8.98 21.40
N ALA A 66 4.60 -9.38 20.60
CA ALA A 66 3.64 -8.49 19.94
C ALA A 66 2.60 -7.86 20.86
N PHE A 67 2.52 -8.27 22.12
CA PHE A 67 1.62 -7.68 23.11
C PHE A 67 1.89 -6.18 23.36
N ASP A 68 3.15 -5.76 23.30
CA ASP A 68 3.52 -4.37 23.56
C ASP A 68 3.27 -3.43 22.37
N TYR A 69 3.23 -3.98 21.14
CA TYR A 69 3.14 -3.20 19.90
C TYR A 69 1.93 -3.47 18.98
N ASN A 70 1.22 -4.61 19.10
CA ASN A 70 -0.08 -4.85 18.45
C ASN A 70 -1.21 -4.50 19.42
N ARG A 71 -1.42 -3.19 19.62
CA ARG A 71 -2.56 -2.68 20.37
C ARG A 71 -3.78 -2.66 19.44
N PHE A 72 -4.84 -3.35 19.83
CA PHE A 72 -6.15 -3.17 19.21
C PHE A 72 -6.78 -1.97 19.89
N ASP A 73 -6.80 -0.83 19.23
CA ASP A 73 -7.54 0.30 19.75
C ASP A 73 -9.04 -0.06 19.67
N VAL A 74 -9.88 0.52 20.52
CA VAL A 74 -11.33 0.28 20.48
C VAL A 74 -11.97 1.60 20.07
N PRO A 75 -12.71 1.66 18.95
CA PRO A 75 -13.36 2.91 18.57
C PRO A 75 -14.42 3.24 19.64
N VAL A 76 -14.35 4.45 20.19
CA VAL A 76 -15.35 4.98 21.12
C VAL A 76 -16.21 5.97 20.35
N THR A 77 -17.41 5.54 19.98
CA THR A 77 -18.40 6.39 19.31
C THR A 77 -19.18 7.22 20.32
N THR A 78 -19.61 6.58 21.41
CA THR A 78 -20.30 7.22 22.54
C THR A 78 -19.88 6.54 23.83
N LEU A 79 -19.30 7.31 24.76
CA LEU A 79 -18.82 6.77 26.02
C LEU A 79 -19.92 6.81 27.09
N LEU A 80 -20.22 5.66 27.68
CA LEU A 80 -20.98 5.53 28.90
C LEU A 80 -20.02 5.30 30.07
N GLN A 81 -20.09 6.16 31.07
CA GLN A 81 -19.44 5.95 32.36
C GLN A 81 -20.51 5.95 33.45
N GLY A 82 -20.38 5.02 34.39
CA GLY A 82 -21.32 4.90 35.48
C GLY A 82 -20.66 4.43 36.77
N SER A 83 -21.36 4.68 37.87
CA SER A 83 -20.98 4.13 39.17
C SER A 83 -22.23 3.81 39.96
N SER A 84 -22.17 2.76 40.77
CA SER A 84 -23.26 2.35 41.64
C SER A 84 -22.78 1.41 42.74
N VAL A 85 -23.73 0.79 43.44
CA VAL A 85 -23.50 -0.22 44.48
C VAL A 85 -24.08 -1.56 44.06
N VAL A 86 -23.47 -2.65 44.52
CA VAL A 86 -24.06 -3.98 44.43
C VAL A 86 -25.28 -4.00 45.35
N VAL A 87 -26.46 -4.14 44.77
CA VAL A 87 -27.74 -4.17 45.50
C VAL A 87 -28.20 -5.62 45.66
N SER A 88 -28.86 -5.94 46.77
CA SER A 88 -29.47 -7.25 47.00
C SER A 88 -30.62 -7.52 46.01
N ASN A 89 -30.88 -8.81 45.70
CA ASN A 89 -31.89 -9.20 44.71
C ASN A 89 -33.28 -8.62 45.02
N PRO A 90 -33.97 -8.02 44.03
CA PRO A 90 -35.43 -7.95 44.12
C PRO A 90 -35.97 -9.38 44.08
N THR A 91 -36.89 -9.71 44.98
CA THR A 91 -37.52 -11.05 45.07
C THR A 91 -38.29 -11.43 43.81
N THR A 92 -38.61 -10.45 42.96
CA THR A 92 -39.28 -10.62 41.66
C THR A 92 -38.65 -9.69 40.63
N LEU A 93 -38.14 -10.26 39.53
CA LEU A 93 -37.70 -9.49 38.36
C LEU A 93 -38.94 -9.06 37.57
N SER A 94 -38.97 -7.83 37.06
CA SER A 94 -39.97 -7.43 36.07
C SER A 94 -39.79 -8.21 34.76
N SER A 95 -40.82 -8.24 33.91
CA SER A 95 -40.75 -8.89 32.59
C SER A 95 -39.57 -8.39 31.74
N THR A 96 -39.26 -7.09 31.82
CA THR A 96 -38.10 -6.48 31.16
C THR A 96 -36.77 -6.85 31.81
N GLN A 97 -36.73 -6.97 33.15
CA GLN A 97 -35.50 -7.36 33.86
C GLN A 97 -35.15 -8.83 33.62
N ALA A 98 -36.16 -9.66 33.40
CA ALA A 98 -36.01 -11.06 33.08
C ALA A 98 -35.46 -11.32 31.67
N THR A 99 -35.29 -10.30 30.82
CA THR A 99 -34.60 -10.42 29.52
C THR A 99 -33.15 -9.97 29.57
N TRP A 100 -32.69 -9.38 30.68
CA TRP A 100 -31.34 -8.82 30.75
C TRP A 100 -30.25 -9.87 30.71
N SER A 101 -29.17 -9.54 30.03
CA SER A 101 -27.98 -10.39 29.91
C SER A 101 -26.71 -9.55 29.77
N VAL A 102 -25.56 -10.20 29.93
CA VAL A 102 -24.26 -9.56 29.66
C VAL A 102 -24.14 -9.14 28.19
N SER A 103 -24.88 -9.78 27.27
CA SER A 103 -24.87 -9.40 25.85
C SER A 103 -25.44 -8.01 25.62
N ASP A 104 -26.33 -7.54 26.49
CA ASP A 104 -26.85 -6.16 26.41
C ASP A 104 -25.72 -5.14 26.62
N LEU A 105 -24.74 -5.42 27.50
CA LEU A 105 -23.56 -4.57 27.64
C LEU A 105 -22.67 -4.63 26.40
N HIS A 106 -22.55 -5.81 25.81
CA HIS A 106 -21.64 -6.07 24.68
C HIS A 106 -22.17 -5.50 23.36
N TYR A 107 -23.47 -5.57 23.10
CA TYR A 107 -24.06 -5.22 21.80
C TYR A 107 -24.89 -3.93 21.80
N LYS A 108 -24.99 -3.21 22.93
CA LYS A 108 -25.69 -1.91 22.93
C LYS A 108 -24.98 -0.93 22.00
N GLU A 109 -25.72 -0.46 21.00
CA GLU A 109 -25.26 0.57 20.08
C GLU A 109 -25.98 1.89 20.36
N CYS A 110 -25.24 3.00 20.29
CA CYS A 110 -25.74 4.36 20.28
C CYS A 110 -25.13 5.11 19.10
N GLY A 111 -25.82 6.16 18.62
CA GLY A 111 -25.27 7.05 17.59
C GLY A 111 -23.99 7.73 18.07
N VAL A 112 -23.21 8.31 17.15
CA VAL A 112 -21.96 9.03 17.49
C VAL A 112 -22.28 10.25 18.36
N ASN A 113 -21.61 10.37 19.52
CA ASN A 113 -21.87 11.40 20.54
C ASN A 113 -23.33 11.45 21.05
N ASP A 114 -24.07 10.34 20.98
CA ASP A 114 -25.45 10.25 21.45
C ASP A 114 -25.53 10.03 22.98
N VAL A 115 -25.33 11.13 23.70
CA VAL A 115 -25.37 11.16 25.17
C VAL A 115 -26.77 10.77 25.70
N ALA A 116 -27.84 11.03 24.94
CA ALA A 116 -29.20 10.69 25.36
C ALA A 116 -29.40 9.16 25.38
N CYS A 117 -28.94 8.47 24.34
CA CYS A 117 -28.95 7.00 24.29
C CYS A 117 -28.09 6.39 25.40
N ALA A 118 -26.90 6.94 25.65
CA ALA A 118 -26.03 6.48 26.74
C ALA A 118 -26.70 6.63 28.12
N ASN A 119 -27.28 7.81 28.39
CA ASN A 119 -27.98 8.10 29.64
C ASN A 119 -29.21 7.20 29.85
N ALA A 120 -29.96 6.91 28.79
CA ALA A 120 -31.10 5.99 28.86
C ALA A 120 -30.67 4.55 29.20
N PHE A 121 -29.47 4.14 28.79
CA PHE A 121 -28.93 2.80 29.06
C PHE A 121 -28.25 2.66 30.44
N LEU A 122 -27.86 3.77 31.07
CA LEU A 122 -27.09 3.77 32.32
C LEU A 122 -27.74 2.93 33.44
N ALA A 123 -29.06 3.03 33.62
CA ALA A 123 -29.78 2.29 34.64
C ALA A 123 -29.73 0.77 34.41
N GLN A 124 -29.92 0.33 33.16
CA GLN A 124 -29.81 -1.10 32.79
C GLN A 124 -28.37 -1.59 32.98
N SER A 125 -27.38 -0.81 32.53
CA SER A 125 -25.96 -1.14 32.69
C SER A 125 -25.56 -1.32 34.16
N ASN A 126 -25.98 -0.39 35.03
CA ASN A 126 -25.77 -0.50 36.48
C ASN A 126 -26.38 -1.78 37.05
N MET A 127 -27.58 -2.16 36.61
CA MET A 127 -28.23 -3.37 37.12
C MET A 127 -27.55 -4.66 36.66
N ILE A 128 -27.05 -4.71 35.41
CA ILE A 128 -26.30 -5.86 34.91
C ILE A 128 -25.01 -6.02 35.74
N TRP A 129 -24.23 -4.95 35.92
CA TRP A 129 -23.01 -4.99 36.74
C TRP A 129 -23.28 -5.34 38.20
N SER A 130 -24.35 -4.80 38.78
CA SER A 130 -24.80 -5.15 40.13
C SER A 130 -25.18 -6.63 40.25
N THR A 131 -25.72 -7.23 39.20
CA THR A 131 -26.07 -8.66 39.16
C THR A 131 -24.82 -9.53 39.02
N ILE A 132 -23.82 -9.09 38.25
CA ILE A 132 -22.51 -9.75 38.15
C ILE A 132 -21.78 -9.71 39.50
N GLY A 133 -21.73 -8.55 40.17
CA GLY A 133 -21.11 -8.41 41.49
C GLY A 133 -21.74 -9.30 42.56
N ARG A 134 -23.06 -9.52 42.49
CA ARG A 134 -23.77 -10.47 43.36
C ARG A 134 -23.34 -11.93 43.17
N ALA A 135 -22.93 -12.30 41.97
CA ALA A 135 -22.49 -13.68 41.73
C ALA A 135 -21.17 -14.02 42.43
N PHE A 136 -20.47 -13.03 43.01
CA PHE A 136 -19.31 -13.29 43.87
C PHE A 136 -19.67 -14.17 45.07
N ASP A 137 -20.89 -14.04 45.63
CA ASP A 137 -21.39 -14.90 46.72
C ASP A 137 -21.45 -16.39 46.35
N GLN A 138 -21.47 -16.72 45.05
CA GLN A 138 -21.54 -18.10 44.56
C GLN A 138 -20.16 -18.74 44.41
N ILE A 139 -19.07 -17.97 44.55
CA ILE A 139 -17.72 -18.45 44.28
C ILE A 139 -17.17 -19.14 45.54
N PRO A 140 -16.88 -20.45 45.50
CA PRO A 140 -16.27 -21.13 46.63
C PRO A 140 -14.82 -20.66 46.79
N ALA A 141 -14.42 -20.35 48.03
CA ALA A 141 -13.07 -19.90 48.37
C ALA A 141 -12.59 -18.72 47.50
N PHE A 142 -13.38 -17.64 47.47
CA PHE A 142 -13.02 -16.43 46.72
C PHE A 142 -11.71 -15.83 47.25
N ASP A 143 -10.89 -15.31 46.33
CA ASP A 143 -9.55 -14.79 46.63
C ASP A 143 -9.56 -13.67 47.69
N ASP A 144 -10.66 -12.91 47.78
CA ASP A 144 -10.88 -11.90 48.79
C ASP A 144 -12.31 -11.98 49.36
N PRO A 145 -12.53 -12.73 50.46
CA PRO A 145 -13.87 -13.04 50.95
C PRO A 145 -14.65 -11.82 51.46
N LEU A 146 -14.01 -10.65 51.66
CA LEU A 146 -14.71 -9.43 52.05
C LEU A 146 -15.74 -8.97 51.00
N PHE A 147 -15.52 -9.30 49.73
CA PHE A 147 -16.49 -9.05 48.66
C PHE A 147 -17.73 -9.98 48.71
N GLN A 148 -17.72 -10.99 49.57
CA GLN A 148 -18.85 -11.90 49.84
C GLN A 148 -19.54 -11.61 51.18
N ASP A 149 -18.99 -10.70 51.99
CA ASP A 149 -19.57 -10.33 53.28
C ASP A 149 -20.76 -9.40 53.07
N LYS A 150 -21.94 -9.86 53.51
CA LYS A 150 -23.20 -9.11 53.41
C LYS A 150 -23.22 -7.80 54.19
N ASN A 151 -22.29 -7.62 55.12
CA ASN A 151 -22.15 -6.37 55.89
C ASN A 151 -21.30 -5.32 55.16
N GLN A 152 -20.60 -5.69 54.09
CA GLN A 152 -19.79 -4.77 53.29
C GLN A 152 -20.63 -4.14 52.18
N ILE A 153 -20.43 -2.86 51.95
CA ILE A 153 -21.03 -2.15 50.82
C ILE A 153 -20.05 -2.21 49.65
N VAL A 154 -20.26 -3.16 48.74
CA VAL A 154 -19.48 -3.25 47.51
C VAL A 154 -19.97 -2.20 46.51
N LYS A 155 -19.07 -1.28 46.14
CA LYS A 155 -19.28 -0.26 45.11
C LYS A 155 -18.67 -0.72 43.79
N PHE A 156 -19.11 -0.13 42.69
CA PHE A 156 -18.45 -0.31 41.40
C PHE A 156 -18.47 0.95 40.54
N LYS A 157 -17.45 1.06 39.69
CA LYS A 157 -17.39 1.98 38.55
C LYS A 157 -17.34 1.14 37.28
N HIS A 158 -17.94 1.60 36.20
CA HIS A 158 -17.90 0.94 34.90
C HIS A 158 -17.83 1.93 33.75
N ILE A 159 -17.35 1.42 32.62
CA ILE A 159 -17.20 2.14 31.36
C ILE A 159 -17.63 1.25 30.20
N ASN A 160 -18.21 1.85 29.16
CA ASN A 160 -18.65 1.17 27.95
C ASN A 160 -18.60 2.14 26.74
N ASN A 161 -18.14 1.69 25.58
CA ASN A 161 -17.93 2.49 24.37
C ASN A 161 -19.13 2.55 23.40
N LEU A 162 -20.21 1.82 23.68
CA LEU A 162 -21.53 1.86 22.98
C LEU A 162 -21.49 1.92 21.43
N SER A 163 -20.58 1.16 20.82
CA SER A 163 -20.36 1.08 19.37
C SER A 163 -21.01 -0.14 18.70
N GLY A 164 -21.82 -0.93 19.43
CA GLY A 164 -22.42 -2.16 18.91
C GLY A 164 -21.51 -3.39 19.01
N PHE A 165 -20.21 -3.21 19.27
CA PHE A 165 -19.28 -4.26 19.69
C PHE A 165 -18.40 -3.77 20.83
N ASN A 166 -19.00 -3.71 22.00
CA ASN A 166 -18.48 -2.97 23.13
C ASN A 166 -17.42 -3.74 23.91
N LYS A 167 -16.52 -3.01 24.57
CA LYS A 167 -15.61 -3.54 25.60
C LYS A 167 -16.03 -3.01 26.98
N PRO A 168 -17.19 -3.43 27.50
CA PRO A 168 -17.63 -2.99 28.81
C PRO A 168 -16.64 -3.49 29.87
N SER A 169 -16.28 -2.64 30.81
CA SER A 169 -15.42 -3.03 31.95
C SER A 169 -15.94 -2.42 33.23
N ALA A 170 -15.69 -3.10 34.35
CA ALA A 170 -16.04 -2.60 35.67
C ALA A 170 -14.93 -2.90 36.69
N GLN A 171 -14.79 -2.02 37.67
CA GLN A 171 -14.02 -2.23 38.90
C GLN A 171 -14.97 -2.17 40.09
N PHE A 172 -15.06 -3.29 40.81
CA PHE A 172 -15.74 -3.42 42.10
C PHE A 172 -14.74 -3.16 43.22
N TYR A 173 -15.14 -2.40 44.24
CA TYR A 173 -14.28 -2.01 45.35
C TYR A 173 -15.09 -1.80 46.63
N ILE A 174 -14.39 -1.86 47.77
CA ILE A 174 -14.92 -1.50 49.09
C ILE A 174 -14.12 -0.27 49.56
N ASP A 175 -14.78 0.74 50.11
CA ASP A 175 -14.09 1.95 50.57
C ASP A 175 -13.03 1.63 51.62
N GLY A 176 -11.81 2.13 51.42
CA GLY A 176 -10.70 1.90 52.35
C GLY A 176 -10.05 0.52 52.24
N HIS A 177 -10.54 -0.36 51.36
CA HIS A 177 -9.96 -1.67 51.11
C HIS A 177 -8.87 -1.62 50.03
N ALA A 178 -7.80 -2.39 50.21
CA ALA A 178 -6.61 -2.33 49.34
C ALA A 178 -6.80 -3.06 48.00
N THR A 179 -7.84 -3.90 47.87
CA THR A 179 -8.08 -4.71 46.69
C THR A 179 -9.37 -4.29 45.97
N ALA A 180 -9.44 -4.65 44.70
CA ALA A 180 -10.59 -4.47 43.84
C ALA A 180 -10.78 -5.71 42.97
N VAL A 181 -12.00 -5.90 42.46
CA VAL A 181 -12.29 -6.93 41.46
C VAL A 181 -12.55 -6.24 40.14
N THR A 182 -11.78 -6.55 39.10
CA THR A 182 -12.06 -6.05 37.74
C THR A 182 -12.75 -7.12 36.92
N CYS A 183 -13.82 -6.74 36.23
CA CYS A 183 -14.58 -7.62 35.36
C CYS A 183 -14.64 -7.06 33.95
N LEU A 184 -14.48 -7.94 32.97
CA LEU A 184 -14.64 -7.64 31.55
C LEU A 184 -15.50 -8.73 30.88
N PRO A 185 -16.68 -8.37 30.35
CA PRO A 185 -17.38 -9.17 29.37
C PRO A 185 -16.57 -9.31 28.08
N ALA A 186 -16.46 -10.54 27.58
CA ALA A 186 -15.86 -10.82 26.28
C ALA A 186 -16.82 -11.64 25.39
N ILE A 187 -16.28 -12.19 24.29
CA ILE A 187 -17.00 -13.03 23.34
C ILE A 187 -17.73 -14.16 24.10
N ASP A 188 -18.92 -14.53 23.61
CA ASP A 188 -19.92 -15.39 24.27
C ASP A 188 -20.66 -14.77 25.46
N CYS A 189 -20.47 -13.48 25.72
CA CYS A 189 -21.20 -12.72 26.74
C CYS A 189 -21.01 -13.31 28.16
N LEU A 190 -19.79 -13.77 28.44
CA LEU A 190 -19.35 -14.19 29.76
C LEU A 190 -18.54 -13.05 30.39
N ALA A 191 -18.80 -12.77 31.67
CA ALA A 191 -18.03 -11.81 32.46
C ALA A 191 -16.85 -12.52 33.12
N TYR A 192 -15.64 -12.05 32.83
CA TYR A 192 -14.39 -12.56 33.41
C TYR A 192 -13.89 -11.61 34.48
N CYS A 193 -13.90 -12.06 35.73
CA CYS A 193 -13.56 -11.26 36.90
C CYS A 193 -12.26 -11.71 37.54
N SER A 194 -11.43 -10.79 38.03
CA SER A 194 -10.16 -11.10 38.70
C SER A 194 -9.83 -10.07 39.77
N VAL A 195 -9.22 -10.52 40.86
CA VAL A 195 -8.78 -9.64 41.95
C VAL A 195 -7.49 -8.92 41.56
N ARG A 196 -7.40 -7.63 41.91
CA ARG A 196 -6.23 -6.78 41.71
C ARG A 196 -6.10 -5.77 42.85
N ALA A 197 -4.99 -5.03 42.87
CA ALA A 197 -4.86 -3.85 43.72
C ALA A 197 -5.89 -2.79 43.32
N TYR A 198 -6.51 -2.15 44.32
CA TYR A 198 -7.41 -1.03 44.11
C TYR A 198 -6.68 0.13 43.42
N ASP A 199 -7.33 0.70 42.41
CA ASP A 199 -6.82 1.84 41.66
C ASP A 199 -7.88 2.96 41.68
N PRO A 200 -7.64 4.07 42.40
CA PRO A 200 -8.60 5.18 42.46
C PRO A 200 -8.74 5.93 41.12
N LYS A 201 -7.74 5.80 40.23
CA LYS A 201 -7.72 6.40 38.89
C LYS A 201 -8.13 5.42 37.79
N TRP A 202 -8.68 4.26 38.18
CA TRP A 202 -9.15 3.25 37.25
C TRP A 202 -10.15 3.82 36.24
N MET A 203 -9.96 3.50 34.97
CA MET A 203 -10.90 3.78 33.89
C MET A 203 -11.44 2.49 33.27
N CYS A 204 -10.55 1.64 32.75
CA CYS A 204 -10.94 0.41 32.06
C CYS A 204 -9.97 -0.74 32.33
N GLU A 205 -8.94 -0.52 33.14
CA GLU A 205 -7.77 -1.38 33.25
C GLU A 205 -8.15 -2.74 33.83
N ASN A 206 -7.80 -3.82 33.16
CA ASN A 206 -8.08 -5.18 33.65
C ASN A 206 -6.83 -6.07 33.71
N GLU A 207 -5.65 -5.48 33.58
CA GLU A 207 -4.38 -6.18 33.60
C GLU A 207 -4.11 -6.78 35.00
N VAL A 208 -3.88 -8.09 35.03
CA VAL A 208 -3.54 -8.86 36.23
C VAL A 208 -2.46 -9.88 35.88
N PRO A 209 -1.64 -10.32 36.86
CA PRO A 209 -0.66 -11.38 36.63
C PRO A 209 -1.27 -12.64 36.00
N MET A 210 -0.50 -13.31 35.14
CA MET A 210 -0.96 -14.51 34.41
C MET A 210 -1.36 -15.71 35.30
N ASN A 211 -0.94 -15.70 36.56
CA ASN A 211 -1.27 -16.72 37.56
C ASN A 211 -2.43 -16.32 38.50
N THR A 212 -3.04 -15.15 38.27
CA THR A 212 -4.23 -14.72 39.02
C THR A 212 -5.42 -15.61 38.68
N ASN A 213 -6.26 -15.91 39.66
CA ASN A 213 -7.50 -16.63 39.42
C ASN A 213 -8.49 -15.72 38.67
N THR A 214 -9.06 -16.23 37.59
CA THR A 214 -10.09 -15.54 36.82
C THR A 214 -11.37 -16.35 36.87
N PHE A 215 -12.43 -15.70 37.32
CA PHE A 215 -13.74 -16.28 37.56
C PHE A 215 -14.66 -15.96 36.38
N ALA A 216 -15.24 -16.99 35.76
CA ALA A 216 -16.18 -16.84 34.66
C ALA A 216 -17.62 -16.84 35.20
N ILE A 217 -18.38 -15.80 34.84
CA ILE A 217 -19.76 -15.60 35.28
C ILE A 217 -20.64 -15.42 34.04
N GLN A 218 -21.70 -16.22 33.93
CA GLN A 218 -22.71 -16.09 32.89
C GLN A 218 -23.93 -15.37 33.45
N MET A 219 -24.47 -14.39 32.72
CA MET A 219 -25.77 -13.80 33.05
C MET A 219 -26.79 -14.11 31.97
N ARG A 220 -27.87 -14.81 32.34
CA ARG A 220 -29.00 -15.12 31.46
C ARG A 220 -30.31 -14.89 32.20
N ASN A 221 -31.28 -14.31 31.50
CA ASN A 221 -32.62 -14.03 32.00
C ASN A 221 -32.63 -13.24 33.33
N GLY A 222 -31.77 -12.23 33.44
CA GLY A 222 -31.65 -11.39 34.65
C GLY A 222 -30.97 -12.08 35.84
N ARG A 223 -30.41 -13.29 35.68
CA ARG A 223 -29.71 -14.04 36.74
C ARG A 223 -28.27 -14.31 36.35
N ALA A 224 -27.34 -14.04 37.27
CA ALA A 224 -25.94 -14.39 37.10
C ALA A 224 -25.61 -15.72 37.80
N VAL A 225 -24.84 -16.56 37.12
CA VAL A 225 -24.40 -17.88 37.56
C VAL A 225 -22.89 -17.97 37.41
N TYR A 226 -22.21 -18.36 38.47
CA TYR A 226 -20.79 -18.68 38.45
C TYR A 226 -20.54 -20.01 37.72
N LEU A 227 -19.72 -19.97 36.66
CA LEU A 227 -19.40 -21.13 35.83
C LEU A 227 -18.14 -21.88 36.30
N GLY A 228 -17.19 -21.17 36.90
CA GLY A 228 -15.95 -21.76 37.39
C GLY A 228 -14.76 -20.81 37.31
N VAL A 229 -13.61 -21.30 37.79
CA VAL A 229 -12.33 -20.59 37.86
C VAL A 229 -11.26 -21.31 37.05
N ALA A 230 -10.41 -20.53 36.41
CA ALA A 230 -9.14 -20.95 35.85
C ALA A 230 -8.09 -19.84 36.01
N LYS A 231 -6.82 -20.12 35.73
CA LYS A 231 -5.77 -19.09 35.77
C LYS A 231 -5.93 -18.11 34.60
N ARG A 232 -5.57 -16.85 34.81
CA ARG A 232 -5.61 -15.80 33.77
C ARG A 232 -4.93 -16.24 32.48
N SER A 233 -3.78 -16.92 32.57
CA SER A 233 -3.05 -17.53 31.44
C SER A 233 -3.85 -18.53 30.61
N GLN A 234 -4.90 -19.14 31.15
CA GLN A 234 -5.78 -20.03 30.39
C GLN A 234 -6.85 -19.25 29.62
N PHE A 235 -7.20 -18.04 30.06
CA PHE A 235 -8.12 -17.14 29.35
C PHE A 235 -7.40 -16.16 28.42
N TYR A 236 -6.09 -15.93 28.63
CA TYR A 236 -5.27 -15.04 27.81
C TYR A 236 -4.67 -15.76 26.63
N PHE A 237 -4.94 -15.26 25.41
CA PHE A 237 -4.23 -15.61 24.18
C PHE A 237 -3.95 -17.12 24.00
N ASN A 238 -4.98 -17.93 24.24
CA ASN A 238 -4.87 -19.39 24.21
C ASN A 238 -5.63 -19.99 23.03
N ALA A 239 -5.43 -19.40 21.84
CA ALA A 239 -6.09 -19.77 20.61
C ALA A 239 -5.99 -21.27 20.32
N GLY A 240 -7.12 -21.91 20.01
CA GLY A 240 -7.18 -23.33 19.68
C GLY A 240 -6.99 -24.27 20.87
N LYS A 241 -6.95 -23.76 22.10
CA LYS A 241 -6.93 -24.59 23.32
C LYS A 241 -8.24 -24.48 24.08
N THR A 242 -8.60 -25.56 24.74
CA THR A 242 -9.75 -25.63 25.63
C THR A 242 -9.35 -25.27 27.04
N THR A 243 -10.06 -24.30 27.63
CA THR A 243 -9.87 -23.91 29.03
C THR A 243 -10.84 -24.68 29.91
N LEU A 244 -10.32 -25.33 30.95
CA LEU A 244 -11.12 -26.11 31.89
C LEU A 244 -11.44 -25.25 33.10
N LEU A 245 -12.70 -24.86 33.22
CA LEU A 245 -13.24 -24.17 34.38
C LEU A 245 -13.54 -25.18 35.47
N SER A 246 -13.05 -24.92 36.68
CA SER A 246 -13.27 -25.77 37.85
C SER A 246 -14.04 -25.02 38.94
N GLY A 247 -14.62 -25.73 39.90
CA GLY A 247 -15.27 -25.12 41.08
C GLY A 247 -16.67 -24.54 40.84
N GLY A 248 -17.19 -24.56 39.61
CA GLY A 248 -18.55 -24.14 39.30
C GLY A 248 -19.62 -25.12 39.81
N LEU A 249 -20.86 -24.63 39.96
CA LEU A 249 -21.99 -25.42 40.46
C LEU A 249 -22.35 -26.62 39.55
N ASN A 250 -21.99 -26.55 38.27
CA ASN A 250 -22.26 -27.58 37.27
C ASN A 250 -21.09 -28.55 37.05
N GLY A 251 -20.08 -28.53 37.92
CA GLY A 251 -18.84 -29.31 37.76
C GLY A 251 -17.84 -28.65 36.80
N THR A 252 -16.92 -29.44 36.26
CA THR A 252 -15.90 -28.95 35.33
C THR A 252 -16.53 -28.62 33.98
N LEU A 253 -16.37 -27.38 33.52
CA LEU A 253 -16.85 -26.92 32.21
C LEU A 253 -15.67 -26.64 31.27
N SER A 254 -15.80 -27.02 30.01
CA SER A 254 -14.83 -26.71 28.97
C SER A 254 -15.25 -25.46 28.20
N LEU A 255 -14.38 -24.47 28.16
CA LEU A 255 -14.54 -23.28 27.32
C LEU A 255 -13.65 -23.45 26.08
N VAL A 256 -14.30 -23.52 24.91
CA VAL A 256 -13.65 -23.80 23.62
C VAL A 256 -13.72 -22.56 22.76
N THR A 257 -12.62 -22.25 22.09
CA THR A 257 -12.55 -21.08 21.23
C THR A 257 -13.32 -21.25 19.93
N VAL A 258 -14.16 -20.28 19.57
CA VAL A 258 -14.83 -20.24 18.26
C VAL A 258 -14.05 -19.29 17.36
N ALA A 259 -13.65 -19.74 16.18
CA ALA A 259 -12.93 -18.89 15.24
C ALA A 259 -13.81 -17.67 14.85
N THR A 260 -13.33 -16.46 15.11
CA THR A 260 -13.97 -15.22 14.66
C THR A 260 -13.24 -14.66 13.44
N THR A 261 -14.00 -14.05 12.54
CA THR A 261 -13.50 -13.46 11.28
C THR A 261 -14.01 -12.02 11.22
N ASP A 262 -13.10 -11.05 11.33
CA ASP A 262 -13.42 -9.64 11.18
C ASP A 262 -13.37 -9.28 9.69
N GLU A 263 -14.41 -8.62 9.19
CA GLU A 263 -14.59 -8.23 7.81
C GLU A 263 -14.53 -6.71 7.68
N TYR A 264 -13.80 -6.20 6.70
CA TYR A 264 -13.80 -4.78 6.39
C TYR A 264 -14.07 -4.54 4.92
N GLN A 265 -14.81 -3.46 4.64
CA GLN A 265 -15.23 -3.08 3.29
C GLN A 265 -15.94 -4.21 2.54
N SER A 266 -16.93 -4.84 3.19
CA SER A 266 -17.76 -5.89 2.60
C SER A 266 -16.96 -7.10 2.07
N GLY A 267 -15.91 -7.51 2.79
CA GLY A 267 -15.10 -8.68 2.47
C GLY A 267 -13.86 -8.39 1.63
N VAL A 268 -13.58 -7.12 1.31
CA VAL A 268 -12.29 -6.71 0.71
C VAL A 268 -11.13 -7.11 1.61
N LEU A 269 -11.37 -7.07 2.92
CA LEU A 269 -10.48 -7.57 3.93
C LEU A 269 -11.21 -8.55 4.84
N GLN A 270 -10.59 -9.69 5.10
CA GLN A 270 -10.88 -10.52 6.25
C GLN A 270 -9.65 -10.65 7.16
N ALA A 271 -9.79 -10.30 8.43
CA ALA A 271 -8.82 -10.61 9.45
C ALA A 271 -9.35 -11.80 10.27
N ASN A 272 -8.72 -12.96 10.08
CA ASN A 272 -8.98 -14.11 10.92
C ASN A 272 -8.16 -13.96 12.20
N ALA A 273 -8.88 -13.92 13.31
CA ALA A 273 -8.27 -13.93 14.60
C ALA A 273 -9.11 -14.88 15.45
N PRO A 274 -8.58 -16.04 15.88
CA PRO A 274 -9.14 -16.76 17.00
C PRO A 274 -8.93 -15.90 18.26
N TRP A 275 -9.66 -14.79 18.38
CA TRP A 275 -9.67 -13.97 19.57
C TRP A 275 -10.36 -14.77 20.65
N ASP A 276 -9.63 -15.15 21.70
CA ASP A 276 -10.24 -15.71 22.90
C ASP A 276 -9.27 -15.56 24.10
N ILE A 277 -9.69 -15.15 25.31
CA ILE A 277 -11.03 -14.89 25.88
C ILE A 277 -11.05 -13.61 26.72
N VAL A 278 -9.91 -13.02 27.08
CA VAL A 278 -9.91 -11.72 27.80
C VAL A 278 -8.74 -10.86 27.34
N PRO A 279 -8.95 -9.74 26.62
CA PRO A 279 -7.87 -8.81 26.31
C PRO A 279 -7.36 -8.09 27.56
N ALA A 280 -6.09 -7.67 27.53
CA ALA A 280 -5.59 -6.65 28.45
C ALA A 280 -6.07 -5.30 27.97
N SER A 281 -6.71 -4.53 28.83
CA SER A 281 -7.08 -3.15 28.58
C SER A 281 -6.20 -2.22 29.43
N GLN A 282 -5.61 -1.22 28.78
CA GLN A 282 -4.91 -0.11 29.42
C GLN A 282 -5.43 1.19 28.80
N CYS A 283 -6.27 1.93 29.52
CA CYS A 283 -6.87 3.17 29.03
C CYS A 283 -6.20 4.43 29.57
N GLY A 284 -5.17 4.30 30.42
CA GLY A 284 -4.44 5.44 30.99
C GLY A 284 -3.85 6.44 29.98
N THR A 285 -3.68 6.03 28.71
CA THR A 285 -3.23 6.88 27.60
C THR A 285 -4.22 6.90 26.42
N TYR A 286 -5.49 6.55 26.66
CA TYR A 286 -6.50 6.47 25.61
C TYR A 286 -6.57 7.78 24.82
N ASN A 287 -6.27 7.67 23.52
CA ASN A 287 -6.31 8.75 22.55
C ASN A 287 -7.43 8.42 21.56
N PHE A 288 -8.38 9.33 21.40
CA PHE A 288 -9.66 9.11 20.71
C PHE A 288 -9.56 8.90 19.18
N ALA A 289 -8.40 8.56 18.61
CA ALA A 289 -8.06 8.93 17.24
C ALA A 289 -7.88 7.84 16.15
N THR A 290 -7.35 6.62 16.36
CA THR A 290 -6.79 5.82 15.22
C THR A 290 -6.70 4.32 15.49
N ASN A 291 -7.02 3.40 14.54
CA ASN A 291 -7.32 1.98 14.90
C ASN A 291 -7.44 0.93 13.71
N LEU A 292 -6.60 -0.14 13.53
CA LEU A 292 -6.38 -0.87 12.22
C LEU A 292 -5.72 -2.37 12.12
N GLY A 293 -6.06 -3.38 11.20
CA GLY A 293 -5.22 -4.33 10.28
C GLY A 293 -5.84 -4.92 8.90
N CYS A 294 -5.09 -5.41 7.79
CA CYS A 294 -5.56 -5.81 6.35
C CYS A 294 -4.83 -6.88 5.37
N ASP A 295 -5.34 -7.13 4.09
CA ASP A 295 -5.13 -8.23 3.04
C ASP A 295 -5.15 -7.75 1.52
N SER A 296 -4.67 -8.49 0.47
CA SER A 296 -4.50 -7.95 -0.94
C SER A 296 -4.35 -8.90 -2.17
N LEU A 297 -4.83 -8.43 -3.35
CA LEU A 297 -5.04 -9.14 -4.63
C LEU A 297 -4.33 -8.49 -5.86
N MET A 298 -3.00 -8.64 -6.11
CA MET A 298 -2.39 -8.09 -7.37
C MET A 298 -1.10 -8.74 -7.96
N LEU A 299 -0.57 -9.87 -7.45
CA LEU A 299 0.81 -10.32 -7.77
C LEU A 299 1.16 -10.46 -9.27
N THR A 300 0.32 -11.10 -10.07
CA THR A 300 0.64 -11.42 -11.47
C THR A 300 0.87 -10.15 -12.31
N ASN A 301 0.05 -9.11 -12.10
CA ASN A 301 0.16 -7.85 -12.85
C ASN A 301 1.43 -7.08 -12.48
N ALA A 302 1.83 -7.11 -11.20
CA ALA A 302 3.03 -6.46 -10.71
C ALA A 302 4.31 -7.11 -11.30
N VAL A 303 4.35 -8.45 -11.39
CA VAL A 303 5.47 -9.19 -12.00
C VAL A 303 5.59 -8.87 -13.49
N VAL A 304 4.48 -8.84 -14.23
CA VAL A 304 4.49 -8.49 -15.66
C VAL A 304 5.01 -7.07 -15.87
N LEU A 305 4.55 -6.09 -15.09
CA LEU A 305 5.03 -4.71 -15.17
C LEU A 305 6.54 -4.62 -14.88
N PHE A 306 7.03 -5.35 -13.88
CA PHE A 306 8.45 -5.39 -13.54
C PHE A 306 9.31 -5.96 -14.67
N VAL A 307 8.92 -7.11 -15.23
CA VAL A 307 9.66 -7.76 -16.33
C VAL A 307 9.66 -6.88 -17.59
N VAL A 308 8.53 -6.24 -17.90
CA VAL A 308 8.42 -5.31 -19.03
C VAL A 308 9.31 -4.08 -18.82
N SER A 309 9.27 -3.45 -17.64
CA SER A 309 10.14 -2.32 -17.29
C SER A 309 11.63 -2.69 -17.33
N LEU A 310 11.99 -3.88 -16.85
CA LEU A 310 13.36 -4.40 -16.91
C LEU A 310 13.82 -4.57 -18.36
N ALA A 311 13.01 -5.20 -19.20
CA ALA A 311 13.33 -5.39 -20.62
C ALA A 311 13.52 -4.04 -21.33
N MET A 312 12.64 -3.06 -21.09
CA MET A 312 12.77 -1.72 -21.64
C MET A 312 14.02 -0.97 -21.12
N CYS A 313 14.37 -1.16 -19.85
CA CYS A 313 15.57 -0.57 -19.28
C CYS A 313 16.85 -1.18 -19.86
N LEU A 314 16.87 -2.50 -20.10
CA LEU A 314 17.97 -3.16 -20.79
C LEU A 314 18.12 -2.63 -22.23
N MET A 315 17.00 -2.45 -22.93
CA MET A 315 16.97 -1.86 -24.26
C MET A 315 17.54 -0.43 -24.27
N GLN A 316 17.15 0.41 -23.31
CA GLN A 316 17.72 1.75 -23.13
C GLN A 316 19.22 1.68 -22.85
N ALA A 317 19.66 0.78 -21.97
CA ALA A 317 21.05 0.66 -21.54
C ALA A 317 21.98 0.19 -22.67
N VAL A 318 21.53 -0.75 -23.50
CA VAL A 318 22.34 -1.35 -24.57
C VAL A 318 22.39 -0.47 -25.81
N PHE A 319 21.25 0.08 -26.24
CA PHE A 319 21.14 0.73 -27.56
C PHE A 319 21.05 2.26 -27.48
N LEU A 320 20.58 2.81 -26.35
CA LEU A 320 20.24 4.23 -26.21
C LEU A 320 20.88 4.87 -24.97
N ARG A 321 22.02 4.33 -24.53
CA ARG A 321 22.69 4.71 -23.28
C ARG A 321 22.89 6.21 -23.11
N HIS A 322 23.21 6.89 -24.20
CA HIS A 322 23.50 8.34 -24.23
C HIS A 322 22.34 9.18 -24.76
N SER A 323 21.21 8.56 -25.12
CA SER A 323 20.07 9.28 -25.69
C SER A 323 19.42 10.20 -24.66
N CYS A 324 18.99 11.37 -25.11
CA CYS A 324 18.12 12.25 -24.34
C CYS A 324 16.69 11.69 -24.27
N VAL A 325 16.28 10.82 -25.19
CA VAL A 325 14.95 10.22 -25.25
C VAL A 325 14.90 8.93 -24.41
N CYS A 326 13.84 8.78 -23.61
CA CYS A 326 13.57 7.55 -22.87
C CYS A 326 12.70 6.60 -23.70
N TYR A 327 13.12 5.34 -23.83
CA TYR A 327 12.41 4.30 -24.57
C TYR A 327 11.08 3.90 -23.91
N VAL A 328 11.03 3.85 -22.57
CA VAL A 328 9.88 3.37 -21.80
C VAL A 328 8.57 4.12 -22.13
N PRO A 329 8.47 5.45 -21.97
CA PRO A 329 7.21 6.16 -22.22
C PRO A 329 6.82 6.12 -23.70
N VAL A 330 7.78 6.14 -24.62
CA VAL A 330 7.52 6.04 -26.07
C VAL A 330 6.95 4.68 -26.44
N HIS A 331 7.51 3.59 -25.90
CA HIS A 331 7.00 2.25 -26.14
C HIS A 331 5.63 2.03 -25.50
N LEU A 332 5.46 2.39 -24.22
CA LEU A 332 4.19 2.22 -23.51
C LEU A 332 3.08 3.10 -24.10
N SER A 333 3.38 4.29 -24.65
CA SER A 333 2.38 5.16 -25.29
C SER A 333 1.72 4.55 -26.53
N LYS A 334 2.35 3.53 -27.12
CA LYS A 334 1.88 2.82 -28.31
C LYS A 334 1.17 1.51 -27.98
N ASN A 335 1.11 1.15 -26.70
CA ASN A 335 0.56 -0.12 -26.24
C ASN A 335 -0.61 0.12 -25.28
N VAL A 336 -1.65 -0.70 -25.40
CA VAL A 336 -2.83 -0.65 -24.54
C VAL A 336 -2.49 -1.05 -23.10
N LEU A 337 -1.41 -1.81 -22.90
CA LEU A 337 -0.95 -2.28 -21.59
C LEU A 337 -0.86 -1.16 -20.54
N GLY A 338 -0.30 0.01 -20.88
CA GLY A 338 -0.17 1.12 -19.93
C GLY A 338 -1.52 1.65 -19.46
N LEU A 339 -2.47 1.83 -20.38
CA LEU A 339 -3.83 2.29 -20.04
C LEU A 339 -4.59 1.25 -19.21
N VAL A 340 -4.42 -0.04 -19.52
CA VAL A 340 -5.03 -1.14 -18.75
C VAL A 340 -4.50 -1.17 -17.33
N ILE A 341 -3.18 -1.05 -17.13
CA ILE A 341 -2.58 -1.03 -15.78
C ILE A 341 -3.10 0.17 -14.98
N LEU A 342 -3.17 1.35 -15.59
CA LEU A 342 -3.70 2.54 -14.95
C LEU A 342 -5.19 2.38 -14.59
N PHE A 343 -5.99 1.82 -15.50
CA PHE A 343 -7.41 1.55 -15.28
C PHE A 343 -7.62 0.57 -14.13
N VAL A 344 -6.89 -0.55 -14.12
CA VAL A 344 -6.99 -1.55 -13.04
C VAL A 344 -6.54 -0.96 -11.69
N ALA A 345 -5.49 -0.13 -11.67
CA ALA A 345 -5.02 0.52 -10.46
C ALA A 345 -6.06 1.50 -9.86
N TYR A 346 -6.69 2.33 -10.70
CA TYR A 346 -7.74 3.25 -10.23
C TYR A 346 -9.07 2.58 -9.93
N TYR A 347 -9.47 1.59 -10.74
CA TYR A 347 -10.69 0.81 -10.50
C TYR A 347 -10.57 0.03 -9.18
N GLY A 348 -9.39 -0.53 -8.91
CA GLY A 348 -9.06 -1.17 -7.64
C GLY A 348 -8.70 -0.19 -6.51
N ASN A 349 -8.78 1.13 -6.71
CA ASN A 349 -8.29 2.08 -5.69
C ASN A 349 -9.12 2.07 -4.41
N ASN A 350 -10.40 1.69 -4.48
CA ASN A 350 -11.20 1.44 -3.27
C ASN A 350 -10.56 0.37 -2.39
N ASN A 351 -10.14 -0.75 -2.99
CA ASN A 351 -9.48 -1.86 -2.30
C ASN A 351 -8.08 -1.46 -1.82
N LEU A 352 -7.34 -0.70 -2.64
CA LEU A 352 -6.03 -0.16 -2.26
C LEU A 352 -6.16 0.85 -1.10
N GLN A 353 -7.15 1.73 -1.07
CA GLN A 353 -7.39 2.66 0.05
C GLN A 353 -7.83 1.95 1.32
N THR A 354 -8.62 0.90 1.17
CA THR A 354 -8.94 0.00 2.28
C THR A 354 -7.63 -0.51 2.89
N LEU A 355 -6.72 -1.01 2.05
CA LEU A 355 -5.41 -1.51 2.44
C LEU A 355 -4.43 -0.43 2.93
N THR A 356 -4.43 0.78 2.33
CA THR A 356 -3.54 1.89 2.70
C THR A 356 -3.85 2.41 4.09
N THR A 357 -5.12 2.30 4.49
CA THR A 357 -5.52 2.63 5.85
C THR A 357 -4.71 1.76 6.81
N TYR A 358 -4.41 0.50 6.49
CA TYR A 358 -3.75 -0.45 7.37
C TYR A 358 -2.24 -0.64 7.17
N ILE A 359 -1.71 -0.54 5.94
CA ILE A 359 -0.30 -0.81 5.63
C ILE A 359 0.21 0.19 4.57
N LEU A 360 1.39 0.78 4.81
CA LEU A 360 2.06 1.73 3.90
C LEU A 360 2.49 1.15 2.53
N CYS A 361 2.26 -0.13 2.27
CA CYS A 361 2.57 -0.78 0.99
C CYS A 361 1.60 -0.36 -0.13
N GLY A 362 0.33 -0.13 0.18
CA GLY A 362 -0.68 0.31 -0.81
C GLY A 362 -0.38 1.69 -1.41
N PRO A 363 -0.09 2.75 -0.62
CA PRO A 363 0.28 4.06 -1.13
C PRO A 363 1.51 4.02 -2.03
N ALA A 364 2.55 3.28 -1.63
CA ALA A 364 3.78 3.14 -2.39
C ALA A 364 3.53 2.45 -3.74
N GLN A 365 2.65 1.45 -3.77
CA GLN A 365 2.25 0.78 -5.01
C GLN A 365 1.53 1.76 -5.95
N MET A 366 0.51 2.45 -5.45
CA MET A 366 -0.32 3.34 -6.27
C MET A 366 0.50 4.52 -6.81
N ALA A 367 1.29 5.17 -5.95
CA ALA A 367 2.19 6.24 -6.34
C ALA A 367 3.17 5.82 -7.43
N SER A 368 3.72 4.60 -7.32
CA SER A 368 4.68 4.04 -8.29
C SER A 368 4.05 3.78 -9.65
N ILE A 369 2.82 3.26 -9.70
CA ILE A 369 2.07 3.10 -10.96
C ILE A 369 1.81 4.47 -11.61
N VAL A 370 1.33 5.45 -10.83
CA VAL A 370 1.09 6.81 -11.31
C VAL A 370 2.38 7.47 -11.82
N GLY A 371 3.50 7.29 -11.11
CA GLY A 371 4.81 7.79 -11.50
C GLY A 371 5.25 7.26 -12.87
N ILE A 372 5.14 5.96 -13.13
CA ILE A 372 5.46 5.35 -14.43
C ILE A 372 4.53 5.87 -15.53
N MET A 373 3.23 5.97 -15.22
CA MET A 373 2.22 6.34 -16.20
C MET A 373 2.23 7.82 -16.56
N THR A 374 2.78 8.69 -15.69
CA THR A 374 2.90 10.13 -15.93
C THR A 374 3.60 10.42 -17.26
N GLY A 375 4.80 9.90 -17.49
CA GLY A 375 5.49 10.12 -18.76
C GLY A 375 4.87 9.41 -19.95
N THR A 376 4.21 8.26 -19.73
CA THR A 376 3.48 7.54 -20.79
C THR A 376 2.31 8.37 -21.30
N LEU A 377 1.51 8.96 -20.41
CA LEU A 377 0.36 9.81 -20.75
C LEU A 377 0.79 11.12 -21.40
N ILE A 378 1.86 11.74 -20.91
CA ILE A 378 2.48 12.90 -21.58
C ILE A 378 2.88 12.53 -23.01
N GLN A 379 3.53 11.37 -23.21
CA GLN A 379 3.97 10.95 -24.54
C GLN A 379 2.79 10.60 -25.47
N ILE A 380 1.69 10.04 -24.94
CA ILE A 380 0.44 9.83 -25.72
C ILE A 380 -0.07 11.16 -26.26
N TRP A 381 -0.08 12.21 -25.43
CA TRP A 381 -0.57 13.54 -25.84
C TRP A 381 0.23 14.14 -27.00
N PHE A 382 1.55 13.96 -27.00
CA PHE A 382 2.42 14.52 -28.03
C PHE A 382 2.56 13.62 -29.26
N ASN A 383 2.01 12.39 -29.27
CA ASN A 383 2.04 11.54 -30.46
C ASN A 383 1.37 12.25 -31.67
N PRO A 384 1.97 12.20 -32.87
CA PRO A 384 3.08 11.32 -33.28
C PRO A 384 4.49 11.89 -33.05
N ARG A 385 4.67 12.96 -32.26
CA ARG A 385 5.97 13.55 -31.93
C ARG A 385 6.57 12.93 -30.67
N VAL A 386 7.90 12.83 -30.61
CA VAL A 386 8.62 12.39 -29.41
C VAL A 386 8.87 13.57 -28.46
N VAL A 387 8.65 13.34 -27.16
CA VAL A 387 8.95 14.33 -26.13
C VAL A 387 10.45 14.28 -25.83
N THR A 388 11.18 15.33 -26.21
CA THR A 388 12.65 15.40 -26.02
C THR A 388 13.05 16.02 -24.68
N GLN A 389 12.16 16.73 -24.01
CA GLN A 389 12.38 17.29 -22.67
C GLN A 389 12.24 16.23 -21.57
N THR A 390 12.97 15.12 -21.68
CA THR A 390 12.91 13.97 -20.76
C THR A 390 13.17 14.36 -19.30
N TRP A 391 13.92 15.43 -19.05
CA TRP A 391 14.13 15.94 -17.70
C TRP A 391 12.85 16.50 -17.06
N LEU A 392 11.97 17.15 -17.84
CA LEU A 392 10.65 17.60 -17.37
C LEU A 392 9.77 16.39 -17.08
N VAL A 393 9.79 15.39 -17.96
CA VAL A 393 9.04 14.14 -17.75
C VAL A 393 9.49 13.45 -16.47
N LEU A 394 10.80 13.38 -16.22
CA LEU A 394 11.37 12.85 -14.98
C LEU A 394 10.89 13.64 -13.76
N PHE A 395 11.02 14.96 -13.79
CA PHE A 395 10.59 15.83 -12.69
C PHE A 395 9.11 15.63 -12.35
N PHE A 396 8.23 15.68 -13.36
CA PHE A 396 6.79 15.51 -13.15
C PHE A 396 6.42 14.10 -12.71
N SER A 397 7.14 13.06 -13.15
CA SER A 397 6.93 11.69 -12.68
C SER A 397 7.25 11.54 -11.20
N VAL A 398 8.32 12.16 -10.72
CA VAL A 398 8.66 12.20 -9.28
C VAL A 398 7.67 13.04 -8.50
N ALA A 399 7.30 14.23 -8.99
CA ALA A 399 6.33 15.10 -8.32
C ALA A 399 4.97 14.41 -8.16
N ASN A 400 4.49 13.75 -9.22
CA ASN A 400 3.23 13.03 -9.19
C ASN A 400 3.28 11.84 -8.22
N TRP A 401 4.40 11.11 -8.20
CA TRP A 401 4.66 10.06 -7.22
C TRP A 401 4.57 10.57 -5.78
N VAL A 402 5.26 11.67 -5.46
CA VAL A 402 5.28 12.24 -4.09
C VAL A 402 3.88 12.69 -3.66
N ILE A 403 3.14 13.36 -4.55
CA ILE A 403 1.79 13.86 -4.24
C ILE A 403 0.84 12.70 -3.96
N VAL A 404 0.80 11.69 -4.83
CA VAL A 404 -0.09 10.53 -4.64
C VAL A 404 0.31 9.74 -3.41
N PHE A 405 1.60 9.51 -3.17
CA PHE A 405 2.07 8.82 -1.98
C PHE A 405 1.65 9.55 -0.70
N TYR A 406 1.80 10.87 -0.66
CA TYR A 406 1.42 11.67 0.49
C TYR A 406 -0.09 11.62 0.76
N LEU A 407 -0.91 11.75 -0.28
CA LEU A 407 -2.37 11.69 -0.16
C LEU A 407 -2.84 10.31 0.32
N GLU A 408 -2.42 9.24 -0.36
CA GLU A 408 -2.84 7.87 -0.08
C GLU A 408 -2.27 7.32 1.22
N GLY A 409 -1.08 7.76 1.64
CA GLY A 409 -0.40 7.28 2.85
C GLY A 409 -0.64 8.09 4.11
N PHE A 410 -0.94 9.39 3.99
CA PHE A 410 -1.01 10.29 5.16
C PHE A 410 -2.26 11.17 5.21
N VAL A 411 -3.01 11.35 4.13
CA VAL A 411 -4.20 12.22 4.16
C VAL A 411 -5.47 11.39 4.23
N TYR A 412 -5.65 10.41 3.34
CA TYR A 412 -6.88 9.62 3.30
C TYR A 412 -7.02 8.64 4.46
N PRO A 413 -5.97 7.90 4.90
CA PRO A 413 -6.07 7.01 6.05
C PRO A 413 -6.58 7.72 7.32
N TYR A 414 -6.09 8.93 7.59
CA TYR A 414 -6.44 9.70 8.78
C TYR A 414 -7.80 10.43 8.68
N LYS A 415 -8.45 10.39 7.52
CA LYS A 415 -9.82 10.88 7.32
C LYS A 415 -10.87 9.79 7.48
N ASN A 416 -10.47 8.52 7.44
CA ASN A 416 -11.38 7.38 7.57
C ASN A 416 -11.67 7.09 9.05
N SER A 417 -12.94 6.88 9.36
CA SER A 417 -13.41 6.25 10.59
C SER A 417 -14.04 4.89 10.29
N MET A 418 -13.92 3.95 11.22
CA MET A 418 -14.57 2.64 11.10
C MET A 418 -16.03 2.74 11.58
N VAL A 419 -16.95 2.36 10.72
CA VAL A 419 -18.40 2.32 11.00
C VAL A 419 -18.87 0.88 10.90
N ALA A 420 -19.64 0.42 11.89
CA ALA A 420 -20.24 -0.91 11.85
C ALA A 420 -21.17 -1.06 10.63
N ASN A 421 -21.16 -2.23 9.99
CA ASN A 421 -21.96 -2.52 8.81
C ASN A 421 -22.39 -3.99 8.79
N PRO A 422 -23.48 -4.36 8.10
CA PRO A 422 -23.78 -5.76 7.85
C PRO A 422 -22.64 -6.48 7.11
N CYS A 423 -22.43 -7.74 7.46
CA CYS A 423 -21.43 -8.59 6.83
C CYS A 423 -21.80 -8.93 5.38
N GLY A 424 -20.82 -8.82 4.48
CA GLY A 424 -20.92 -9.31 3.11
C GLY A 424 -20.73 -10.83 3.02
N LEU A 425 -19.96 -11.42 3.95
CA LEU A 425 -19.66 -12.85 3.97
C LEU A 425 -20.32 -13.54 5.17
N ALA A 426 -20.91 -14.71 4.93
CA ALA A 426 -21.63 -15.48 5.95
C ALA A 426 -20.73 -16.08 7.04
N THR A 427 -19.42 -16.14 6.79
CA THR A 427 -18.41 -16.63 7.74
C THR A 427 -17.87 -15.53 8.65
N SER A 428 -18.21 -14.27 8.37
CA SER A 428 -17.73 -13.12 9.14
C SER A 428 -18.57 -12.90 10.38
N THR A 429 -17.91 -12.52 11.48
CA THR A 429 -18.52 -12.29 12.78
C THR A 429 -18.62 -10.82 13.15
N ASN A 430 -17.67 -9.98 12.73
CA ASN A 430 -17.71 -8.52 12.91
C ASN A 430 -17.43 -7.83 11.58
N CYS A 431 -18.15 -6.75 11.26
CA CYS A 431 -18.14 -6.18 9.92
C CYS A 431 -18.14 -4.65 9.93
N PHE A 432 -17.19 -4.06 9.21
CA PHE A 432 -16.92 -2.61 9.24
C PHE A 432 -16.80 -2.01 7.83
N LEU A 433 -17.21 -0.76 7.66
CA LEU A 433 -16.92 0.08 6.50
C LEU A 433 -16.06 1.27 6.92
N PHE A 434 -15.31 1.79 5.96
CA PHE A 434 -14.66 3.10 6.10
C PHE A 434 -15.53 4.16 5.43
N ASP A 435 -15.87 5.19 6.19
CA ASP A 435 -16.79 6.25 5.81
C ASP A 435 -16.28 7.19 4.70
N ALA A 436 -14.98 7.49 4.67
CA ALA A 436 -14.41 8.45 3.72
C ALA A 436 -13.99 7.82 2.38
N ILE A 437 -13.74 6.51 2.30
CA ILE A 437 -13.30 5.84 1.06
C ILE A 437 -14.25 6.07 -0.13
N PRO A 438 -15.59 5.99 0.00
CA PRO A 438 -16.51 6.29 -1.11
C PRO A 438 -16.34 7.69 -1.71
N HIS A 439 -15.77 8.64 -0.96
CA HIS A 439 -15.54 10.02 -1.38
C HIS A 439 -14.07 10.33 -1.73
N THR A 440 -13.12 9.47 -1.34
CA THR A 440 -11.68 9.71 -1.55
C THR A 440 -11.06 8.84 -2.65
N TYR A 441 -11.68 7.71 -3.03
CA TYR A 441 -11.06 6.74 -3.95
C TYR A 441 -10.73 7.30 -5.35
N TYR A 442 -11.40 8.37 -5.79
CA TYR A 442 -11.15 9.00 -7.09
C TYR A 442 -10.29 10.27 -7.01
N GLN A 443 -10.05 10.80 -5.81
CA GLN A 443 -9.41 12.10 -5.63
C GLN A 443 -7.93 12.09 -6.05
N SER A 444 -7.20 11.00 -5.74
CA SER A 444 -5.82 10.83 -6.20
C SER A 444 -5.72 10.80 -7.72
N ALA A 445 -6.70 10.19 -8.40
CA ALA A 445 -6.79 10.18 -9.86
C ALA A 445 -6.95 11.59 -10.45
N ILE A 446 -7.85 12.39 -9.88
CA ILE A 446 -8.09 13.78 -10.31
C ILE A 446 -6.84 14.63 -10.15
N ILE A 447 -6.20 14.55 -8.97
CA ILE A 447 -5.01 15.35 -8.66
C ILE A 447 -3.84 14.91 -9.56
N ALA A 448 -3.62 13.61 -9.73
CA ALA A 448 -2.59 13.09 -10.62
C ALA A 448 -2.81 13.48 -12.09
N GLY A 449 -4.07 13.47 -12.54
CA GLY A 449 -4.46 13.98 -13.86
C GLY A 449 -4.15 15.47 -14.02
N GLY A 450 -4.41 16.27 -12.99
CA GLY A 450 -4.06 17.70 -12.94
C GLY A 450 -2.56 17.94 -13.12
N VAL A 451 -1.71 17.16 -12.44
CA VAL A 451 -0.24 17.23 -12.60
C VAL A 451 0.18 16.94 -14.04
N ILE A 452 -0.44 15.95 -14.70
CA ILE A 452 -0.14 15.60 -16.10
C ILE A 452 -0.54 16.74 -17.05
N VAL A 453 -1.74 17.32 -16.89
CA VAL A 453 -2.20 18.45 -17.70
C VAL A 453 -1.25 19.64 -17.55
N PHE A 454 -0.85 19.94 -16.31
CA PHE A 454 0.12 21.00 -16.05
C PHE A 454 1.48 20.71 -16.69
N ALA A 455 1.97 19.47 -16.62
CA ALA A 455 3.21 19.04 -17.26
C ALA A 455 3.17 19.24 -18.78
N ILE A 456 2.06 18.90 -19.43
CA ILE A 456 1.84 19.10 -20.87
C ILE A 456 1.94 20.58 -21.23
N LEU A 457 1.29 21.46 -20.47
CA LEU A 457 1.35 22.91 -20.68
C LEU A 457 2.77 23.46 -20.52
N VAL A 458 3.51 22.99 -19.51
CA VAL A 458 4.91 23.37 -19.28
C VAL A 458 5.80 22.91 -20.43
N ILE A 459 5.59 21.70 -20.96
CA ILE A 459 6.33 21.20 -22.12
C ILE A 459 6.02 22.03 -23.37
N TYR A 460 4.76 22.41 -23.60
CA TYR A 460 4.41 23.33 -24.70
C TYR A 460 5.11 24.68 -24.55
N ALA A 461 5.03 25.30 -23.37
CA ALA A 461 5.68 26.58 -23.10
C ALA A 461 7.19 26.48 -23.32
N HIS A 462 7.84 25.46 -22.73
CA HIS A 462 9.27 25.23 -22.90
C HIS A 462 9.64 24.97 -24.36
N SER A 463 8.82 24.22 -25.11
CA SER A 463 9.09 23.94 -26.54
C SER A 463 9.08 25.20 -27.41
N ARG A 464 8.28 26.20 -27.03
CA ARG A 464 8.18 27.48 -27.75
C ARG A 464 9.21 28.51 -27.31
N LEU A 465 9.54 28.53 -26.01
CA LEU A 465 10.42 29.54 -25.42
C LEU A 465 11.91 29.20 -25.57
N VAL A 466 12.25 27.92 -25.65
CA VAL A 466 13.65 27.46 -25.75
C VAL A 466 13.94 27.06 -27.20
N SER A 467 14.55 27.98 -27.94
CA SER A 467 15.07 27.73 -29.28
C SER A 467 16.33 26.84 -29.21
N GLY A 468 16.38 25.79 -30.02
CA GLY A 468 17.54 24.92 -30.12
C GLY A 468 18.76 25.64 -30.69
N SER A 469 19.94 25.31 -30.18
CA SER A 469 21.20 26.01 -30.48
C SER A 469 21.78 25.69 -31.87
N HIS A 470 21.31 24.63 -32.52
CA HIS A 470 21.82 24.15 -33.81
C HIS A 470 20.66 23.66 -34.68
N GLY A 471 20.52 24.22 -35.89
CA GLY A 471 19.60 23.70 -36.91
C GLY A 471 20.20 22.46 -37.57
N LEU A 472 19.41 21.41 -37.72
CA LEU A 472 19.81 20.26 -38.54
C LEU A 472 19.78 20.67 -40.01
N LEU A 473 20.81 20.31 -40.78
CA LEU A 473 20.83 20.58 -42.22
C LEU A 473 19.76 19.71 -42.92
N PRO A 474 19.05 20.22 -43.93
CA PRO A 474 18.09 19.43 -44.73
C PRO A 474 18.71 18.21 -45.43
N THR A 475 20.04 18.18 -45.53
CA THR A 475 20.83 17.07 -46.09
C THR A 475 21.03 15.90 -45.12
N SER A 476 20.56 16.01 -43.87
CA SER A 476 20.64 14.92 -42.88
C SER A 476 20.02 13.63 -43.41
N SER A 477 20.70 12.50 -43.22
CA SER A 477 20.23 11.21 -43.70
C SER A 477 18.92 10.80 -43.01
N VAL A 478 18.72 11.22 -41.76
CA VAL A 478 17.51 10.92 -40.97
C VAL A 478 16.29 11.65 -41.52
N LEU A 479 16.41 12.95 -41.80
CA LEU A 479 15.32 13.74 -42.39
C LEU A 479 14.94 13.21 -43.78
N ARG A 480 15.95 12.85 -44.59
CA ARG A 480 15.76 12.27 -45.93
C ARG A 480 15.17 10.87 -45.89
N TYR A 481 15.52 10.06 -44.91
CA TYR A 481 14.95 8.72 -44.69
C TYR A 481 13.47 8.81 -44.30
N LEU A 482 13.13 9.74 -43.40
CA LEU A 482 11.76 9.95 -42.93
C LEU A 482 10.91 10.81 -43.87
N ASN A 483 11.51 11.37 -44.92
CA ASN A 483 10.88 12.29 -45.87
C ASN A 483 10.22 13.50 -45.19
N ILE A 484 10.92 14.12 -44.23
CA ILE A 484 10.48 15.30 -43.48
C ILE A 484 11.47 16.46 -43.67
N SER A 485 10.97 17.69 -43.67
CA SER A 485 11.79 18.90 -43.85
C SER A 485 12.24 19.52 -42.53
N ASN A 486 11.53 19.25 -41.42
CA ASN A 486 11.81 19.84 -40.12
C ASN A 486 11.78 18.80 -38.99
N VAL A 487 12.75 18.87 -38.08
CA VAL A 487 12.82 18.03 -36.87
C VAL A 487 11.61 18.26 -35.97
N HIS A 488 10.99 19.44 -35.99
CA HIS A 488 9.77 19.74 -35.22
C HIS A 488 8.55 18.90 -35.62
N ASP A 489 8.56 18.27 -36.80
CA ASP A 489 7.52 17.32 -37.20
C ASP A 489 7.64 15.98 -36.45
N LEU A 490 8.82 15.73 -35.87
CA LEU A 490 9.17 14.47 -35.21
C LEU A 490 9.40 14.62 -33.71
N ALA A 491 9.85 15.78 -33.24
CA ALA A 491 10.22 16.04 -31.86
C ALA A 491 9.62 17.35 -31.33
N THR A 492 9.29 17.38 -30.03
CA THR A 492 8.76 18.58 -29.36
C THR A 492 9.77 19.72 -29.29
N SER A 493 11.07 19.43 -29.16
CA SER A 493 12.14 20.42 -29.23
C SER A 493 13.42 19.83 -29.81
N THR A 494 14.20 20.68 -30.49
CA THR A 494 15.54 20.38 -30.99
C THR A 494 16.60 20.46 -29.88
N HIS A 495 16.27 21.07 -28.74
CA HIS A 495 17.18 21.20 -27.60
C HIS A 495 17.51 19.81 -27.01
N GLY A 496 18.80 19.50 -26.89
CA GLY A 496 19.30 18.21 -26.38
C GLY A 496 19.21 17.04 -27.37
N CYS A 497 18.35 17.17 -28.39
CA CYS A 497 18.11 16.20 -29.45
C CYS A 497 19.05 16.36 -30.65
N VAL A 498 19.52 17.60 -30.91
CA VAL A 498 20.55 17.88 -31.92
C VAL A 498 21.89 18.12 -31.22
N GLY A 499 22.90 17.33 -31.59
CA GLY A 499 24.27 17.40 -31.10
C GLY A 499 25.28 17.61 -32.24
N LEU A 500 26.56 17.76 -31.90
CA LEU A 500 27.63 17.73 -32.88
C LEU A 500 28.19 16.30 -32.96
N SER A 501 28.28 15.77 -34.17
CA SER A 501 28.95 14.50 -34.49
C SER A 501 30.44 14.59 -34.16
N ALA A 502 31.13 13.45 -34.16
CA ALA A 502 32.59 13.38 -34.05
C ALA A 502 33.30 14.18 -35.17
N LYS A 503 32.62 14.39 -36.29
CA LYS A 503 33.07 15.19 -37.44
C LYS A 503 32.72 16.68 -37.34
N GLY A 504 32.05 17.11 -36.27
CA GLY A 504 31.62 18.50 -36.09
C GLY A 504 30.37 18.90 -36.89
N THR A 505 29.69 17.95 -37.53
CA THR A 505 28.40 18.17 -38.22
C THR A 505 27.23 18.05 -37.24
N PRO A 506 26.14 18.83 -37.42
CA PRO A 506 24.90 18.64 -36.65
C PRO A 506 24.31 17.25 -36.90
N ALA A 507 24.14 16.46 -35.84
CA ALA A 507 23.61 15.11 -35.86
C ALA A 507 22.41 14.98 -34.92
N LEU A 508 21.45 14.13 -35.27
CA LEU A 508 20.22 13.90 -34.52
C LEU A 508 20.36 12.70 -33.58
N ASP A 509 19.81 12.79 -32.38
CA ASP A 509 19.74 11.68 -31.42
C ASP A 509 19.01 10.47 -32.04
N ALA A 510 19.68 9.31 -32.02
CA ALA A 510 19.15 8.05 -32.55
C ALA A 510 17.85 7.62 -31.84
N GLY A 511 17.63 8.03 -30.59
CA GLY A 511 16.43 7.75 -29.82
C GLY A 511 15.16 8.40 -30.39
N VAL A 512 15.29 9.42 -31.24
CA VAL A 512 14.13 10.01 -31.91
C VAL A 512 13.44 8.98 -32.83
N LEU A 513 14.20 8.05 -33.40
CA LEU A 513 13.69 7.03 -34.32
C LEU A 513 12.80 5.98 -33.65
N ILE A 514 12.79 5.91 -32.31
CA ILE A 514 11.89 5.03 -31.55
C ILE A 514 10.42 5.37 -31.87
N ILE A 515 10.11 6.63 -32.18
CA ILE A 515 8.76 7.05 -32.56
C ILE A 515 8.29 6.38 -33.86
N LYS A 516 9.22 5.96 -34.72
CA LYS A 516 8.95 5.17 -35.94
C LYS A 516 9.24 3.68 -35.78
N ASN A 517 9.41 3.22 -34.53
CA ASN A 517 9.74 1.83 -34.20
C ASN A 517 11.06 1.37 -34.84
N MET A 518 12.04 2.26 -34.97
CA MET A 518 13.36 1.95 -35.53
C MET A 518 14.44 2.12 -34.47
N LEU A 519 15.44 1.25 -34.47
CA LEU A 519 16.55 1.26 -33.53
C LEU A 519 17.86 0.85 -34.21
N ARG A 520 18.94 1.57 -33.91
CA ARG A 520 20.29 1.21 -34.36
C ARG A 520 20.82 0.06 -33.52
N VAL A 521 21.32 -0.98 -34.18
CA VAL A 521 21.70 -2.25 -33.56
C VAL A 521 23.21 -2.46 -33.58
N SER A 522 23.86 -2.04 -34.66
CA SER A 522 25.30 -2.17 -34.86
C SER A 522 25.85 -0.91 -35.52
N ASN A 523 27.16 -0.92 -35.83
CA ASN A 523 27.78 0.16 -36.56
C ASN A 523 27.22 0.33 -37.98
N THR A 524 26.70 -0.75 -38.58
CA THR A 524 26.30 -0.81 -40.00
C THR A 524 24.83 -1.14 -40.22
N GLN A 525 24.05 -1.42 -39.17
CA GLN A 525 22.65 -1.88 -39.33
C GLN A 525 21.68 -1.21 -38.35
N MET A 526 20.46 -0.99 -38.84
CA MET A 526 19.28 -0.55 -38.10
C MET A 526 18.11 -1.50 -38.37
N THR A 527 17.27 -1.78 -37.37
CA THR A 527 16.08 -2.65 -37.54
C THR A 527 14.87 -2.11 -36.79
N ARG A 528 13.74 -2.80 -36.91
CA ARG A 528 12.51 -2.48 -36.17
C ARG A 528 12.64 -2.87 -34.70
N THR A 529 12.08 -2.07 -33.79
CA THR A 529 12.11 -2.32 -32.34
C THR A 529 11.54 -3.69 -31.93
N THR A 530 10.63 -4.27 -32.72
CA THR A 530 10.09 -5.62 -32.52
C THR A 530 11.13 -6.72 -32.69
N ASN A 531 12.17 -6.49 -33.51
CA ASN A 531 13.21 -7.47 -33.80
C ASN A 531 14.36 -7.44 -32.78
N VAL A 532 14.52 -6.32 -32.09
CA VAL A 532 15.67 -6.07 -31.21
C VAL A 532 15.67 -6.98 -29.98
N GLN A 533 14.51 -7.47 -29.54
CA GLN A 533 14.43 -8.43 -28.43
C GLN A 533 15.25 -9.69 -28.72
N TYR A 534 15.23 -10.16 -29.98
CA TYR A 534 16.00 -11.32 -30.40
C TYR A 534 17.50 -11.06 -30.39
N GLU A 535 17.92 -9.83 -30.72
CA GLU A 535 19.33 -9.43 -30.70
C GLU A 535 19.87 -9.33 -29.27
N LEU A 536 19.04 -8.86 -28.34
CA LEU A 536 19.42 -8.76 -26.94
C LEU A 536 19.68 -10.15 -26.35
N ILE A 537 18.83 -11.13 -26.68
CA ILE A 537 19.05 -12.54 -26.33
C ILE A 537 20.32 -13.08 -27.04
N TYR A 538 20.49 -12.81 -28.33
CA TYR A 538 21.65 -13.25 -29.12
C TYR A 538 22.98 -12.77 -28.53
N ARG A 539 23.02 -11.56 -27.94
CA ARG A 539 24.20 -11.02 -27.24
C ARG A 539 24.53 -11.76 -25.95
N LEU A 540 23.53 -12.30 -25.26
CA LEU A 540 23.70 -13.02 -23.99
C LEU A 540 24.11 -14.49 -24.16
N ILE A 541 23.93 -15.06 -25.36
CA ILE A 541 24.33 -16.45 -25.64
C ILE A 541 25.87 -16.53 -25.65
N PRO A 542 26.52 -17.37 -24.82
CA PRO A 542 27.97 -17.38 -24.72
C PRO A 542 28.66 -18.17 -25.85
N THR A 543 28.02 -19.20 -26.39
CA THR A 543 28.67 -20.14 -27.34
C THR A 543 28.23 -19.92 -28.78
N ALA A 544 29.19 -20.03 -29.72
CA ALA A 544 28.95 -19.81 -31.15
C ALA A 544 27.94 -20.80 -31.75
N PHE A 545 27.91 -22.03 -31.24
CA PHE A 545 26.93 -23.06 -31.66
C PHE A 545 25.50 -22.64 -31.31
N LEU A 546 25.23 -22.27 -30.06
CA LEU A 546 23.90 -21.80 -29.64
C LEU A 546 23.51 -20.50 -30.35
N LYS A 547 24.47 -19.60 -30.61
CA LYS A 547 24.21 -18.38 -31.41
C LYS A 547 23.72 -18.72 -32.81
N ARG A 548 24.41 -19.62 -33.52
CA ARG A 548 23.99 -20.05 -34.86
C ARG A 548 22.62 -20.73 -34.83
N PHE A 549 22.40 -21.65 -33.89
CA PHE A 549 21.13 -22.33 -33.73
C PHE A 549 19.98 -21.34 -33.47
N TYR A 550 20.14 -20.45 -32.50
CA TYR A 550 19.16 -19.40 -32.21
C TYR A 550 18.92 -18.48 -33.41
N SER A 551 19.99 -18.06 -34.10
CA SER A 551 19.90 -17.25 -35.31
C SER A 551 19.13 -17.94 -36.43
N SER A 552 19.28 -19.26 -36.61
CA SER A 552 18.51 -20.01 -37.60
C SER A 552 17.04 -20.15 -37.22
N THR A 553 16.75 -20.31 -35.92
CA THR A 553 15.38 -20.45 -35.41
C THR A 553 14.58 -19.15 -35.54
N VAL A 554 15.23 -18.01 -35.28
CA VAL A 554 14.62 -16.68 -35.41
C VAL A 554 14.36 -16.30 -36.87
N GLY A 555 15.21 -16.77 -37.79
CA GLY A 555 15.12 -16.48 -39.22
C GLY A 555 15.77 -15.15 -39.62
N SER A 556 15.60 -14.77 -40.89
CA SER A 556 16.13 -13.52 -41.44
C SER A 556 15.21 -12.33 -41.11
N MET A 557 15.80 -11.20 -40.73
CA MET A 557 15.09 -9.98 -40.36
C MET A 557 15.40 -8.86 -41.34
N LEU A 558 14.41 -7.98 -41.57
CA LEU A 558 14.61 -6.76 -42.35
C LEU A 558 15.52 -5.80 -41.59
N VAL A 559 16.61 -5.40 -42.25
CA VAL A 559 17.59 -4.44 -41.75
C VAL A 559 17.82 -3.33 -42.77
N PHE A 560 18.12 -2.13 -42.27
CA PHE A 560 18.50 -0.98 -43.08
C PHE A 560 20.00 -0.74 -42.88
N GLU A 561 20.71 -0.63 -43.99
CA GLU A 561 22.17 -0.46 -43.98
C GLU A 561 22.52 0.97 -43.57
N MET A 562 23.56 1.08 -42.75
CA MET A 562 24.15 2.33 -42.31
C MET A 562 25.62 2.40 -42.72
N ASP A 563 26.06 3.58 -43.13
CA ASP A 563 27.46 3.86 -43.41
C ASP A 563 27.88 5.12 -42.63
N ASN A 564 28.90 5.01 -41.79
CA ASN A 564 29.50 6.14 -41.06
C ASN A 564 28.47 7.08 -40.39
N GLN A 565 27.51 6.52 -39.65
CA GLN A 565 26.41 7.23 -38.95
C GLN A 565 25.30 7.80 -39.85
N THR A 566 25.36 7.56 -41.16
CA THR A 566 24.31 7.92 -42.11
C THR A 566 23.42 6.71 -42.44
N ILE A 567 22.11 6.94 -42.53
CA ILE A 567 21.15 5.93 -42.97
C ILE A 567 21.19 5.85 -44.49
N THR A 568 21.53 4.68 -45.02
CA THR A 568 21.47 4.44 -46.47
C THR A 568 20.04 4.10 -46.89
N ARG A 569 19.73 4.22 -48.20
CA ARG A 569 18.43 3.80 -48.76
C ARG A 569 18.34 2.29 -49.04
N ARG A 570 19.34 1.51 -48.63
CA ARG A 570 19.39 0.06 -48.86
C ARG A 570 18.82 -0.67 -47.66
N SER A 571 17.95 -1.64 -47.95
CA SER A 571 17.45 -2.59 -46.97
C SER A 571 17.67 -4.01 -47.46
N SER A 572 18.02 -4.92 -46.56
CA SER A 572 18.24 -6.33 -46.85
C SER A 572 17.62 -7.21 -45.75
N TYR A 573 17.42 -8.49 -46.05
CA TYR A 573 17.07 -9.49 -45.04
C TYR A 573 18.35 -10.19 -44.60
N LYS A 574 18.65 -10.15 -43.29
CA LYS A 574 19.86 -10.75 -42.71
C LYS A 574 19.53 -11.62 -41.51
N PHE A 575 20.28 -12.69 -41.31
CA PHE A 575 20.23 -13.45 -40.07
C PHE A 575 20.97 -12.69 -38.95
N LEU A 576 20.64 -12.96 -37.68
CA LEU A 576 21.27 -12.31 -36.53
C LEU A 576 22.81 -12.40 -36.55
N HIS A 577 23.37 -13.52 -37.02
CA HIS A 577 24.83 -13.68 -37.12
C HIS A 577 25.49 -12.84 -38.23
N ASP A 578 24.71 -12.37 -39.22
CA ASP A 578 25.18 -11.53 -40.34
C ASP A 578 25.04 -10.02 -40.06
N MET A 579 24.40 -9.66 -38.96
CA MET A 579 24.09 -8.27 -38.60
C MET A 579 25.23 -7.56 -37.87
N ASP A 580 26.39 -8.20 -37.75
CA ASP A 580 27.57 -7.69 -37.02
C ASP A 580 27.23 -7.31 -35.56
N ILE A 581 26.43 -8.15 -34.91
CA ILE A 581 25.95 -7.94 -33.55
C ILE A 581 27.10 -8.18 -32.57
N GLY A 582 27.76 -7.10 -32.15
CA GLY A 582 28.88 -7.14 -31.20
C GLY A 582 29.81 -5.93 -31.32
N HIS A 583 29.94 -5.37 -32.53
CA HIS A 583 30.74 -4.18 -32.78
C HIS A 583 29.88 -2.91 -32.63
N MET A 584 29.91 -2.31 -31.43
CA MET A 584 29.18 -1.07 -31.07
C MET A 584 30.12 0.11 -30.80
N ASP A 585 31.42 -0.05 -31.06
CA ASP A 585 32.47 0.90 -30.62
C ASP A 585 32.32 2.32 -31.22
N ASN A 586 31.60 2.45 -32.35
CA ASN A 586 31.34 3.70 -33.05
C ASN A 586 29.88 4.20 -32.91
N VAL A 587 29.10 3.63 -31.98
CA VAL A 587 27.73 4.07 -31.69
C VAL A 587 27.76 5.22 -30.68
N THR A 588 27.81 6.45 -31.19
CA THR A 588 27.81 7.68 -30.39
C THR A 588 26.43 8.09 -29.86
N GLY A 589 25.36 7.39 -30.27
CA GLY A 589 23.98 7.77 -29.99
C GLY A 589 23.41 8.85 -30.91
N PHE A 590 24.20 9.36 -31.86
CA PHE A 590 23.77 10.36 -32.84
C PHE A 590 23.89 9.83 -34.29
N LEU A 591 23.07 10.37 -35.19
CA LEU A 591 22.96 10.04 -36.61
C LEU A 591 23.05 11.32 -37.44
N ASP A 592 23.85 11.29 -38.50
CA ASP A 592 24.09 12.44 -39.39
C ASP A 592 22.95 12.66 -40.39
#